data_AF-A0A0B8PKF9-F1
#
_entry.id   AF-A0A0B8PKF9-F1
#
_cell.length_a   1.000
_cell.length_b   1.000
_cell.length_c   1.000
_cell.angle_alpha   90.00
_cell.angle_beta   90.00
_cell.angle_gamma   90.00
#
_symmetry.space_group_name_H-M   'P 1'
#
loop_
_entity.id
_entity.type
_entity.pdbx_description
1 polymer ?
#
loop_
_entity_poly.entity_id
_entity_poly.type
_entity_poly.pdbx_seq_one_letter_code
_entity_poly.pdbx_strand_id
1 'polypeptide(L)'
;MDEHSVAHQLYSSIKSVEVNHQWVEVTLAHDDPVFLHAIADVHASIFLENDAEPDYPYGTGAYHWEYRSKDHWSLVKNAQYFAVHGVLKRADFGTSPPRINLGRPPI
;
A
#
# COMPACT_ATOMS: atom_id res chain seq x y z
N MET A 1 12.84 -1.51 -15.86
CA MET A 1 11.50 -0.96 -16.03
C MET A 1 11.33 -0.01 -14.87
N ASP A 2 11.19 1.29 -15.15
CA ASP A 2 11.14 2.33 -14.11
C ASP A 2 9.77 2.26 -13.41
N GLU A 3 9.70 2.22 -12.08
CA GLU A 3 8.43 2.08 -11.34
C GLU A 3 7.42 3.17 -11.69
N HIS A 4 7.91 4.39 -11.98
CA HIS A 4 7.10 5.49 -12.48
C HIS A 4 6.46 5.24 -13.85
N SER A 5 6.96 4.27 -14.63
CA SER A 5 6.41 3.97 -15.95
C SER A 5 5.12 3.15 -15.90
N VAL A 6 4.94 2.27 -14.89
CA VAL A 6 3.79 1.34 -14.84
C VAL A 6 2.53 2.07 -14.39
N ALA A 7 2.61 2.85 -13.31
CA ALA A 7 1.47 3.66 -12.84
C ALA A 7 1.02 4.67 -13.91
N HIS A 8 1.98 5.34 -14.55
CA HIS A 8 1.67 6.28 -15.62
C HIS A 8 1.01 5.59 -16.82
N GLN A 9 1.53 4.41 -17.22
CA GLN A 9 0.91 3.62 -18.29
C GLN A 9 -0.52 3.22 -17.94
N LEU A 10 -0.74 2.70 -16.72
CA LEU A 10 -2.06 2.30 -16.23
C LEU A 10 -3.08 3.44 -16.32
N TYR A 11 -2.78 4.59 -15.72
CA TYR A 11 -3.75 5.69 -15.66
C TYR A 11 -3.92 6.40 -17.01
N SER A 12 -2.92 6.35 -17.89
CA SER A 12 -3.03 6.90 -19.24
C SER A 12 -3.93 6.08 -20.17
N SER A 13 -4.10 4.78 -19.91
CA SER A 13 -4.99 3.92 -20.70
C SER A 13 -6.45 3.97 -20.23
N ILE A 14 -6.73 4.50 -19.04
CA ILE A 14 -8.11 4.64 -18.52
C ILE A 14 -8.78 5.89 -19.12
N LYS A 15 -9.93 5.70 -19.75
CA LYS A 15 -10.79 6.76 -20.28
C LYS A 15 -11.84 7.20 -19.27
N SER A 16 -12.49 6.26 -18.60
CA SER A 16 -13.46 6.54 -17.53
C SER A 16 -13.54 5.40 -16.53
N VAL A 17 -13.96 5.73 -15.31
CA VAL A 17 -14.29 4.80 -14.24
C VAL A 17 -15.67 5.17 -13.73
N GLU A 18 -16.59 4.20 -13.73
CA GLU A 18 -17.97 4.39 -13.31
C GLU A 18 -18.34 3.35 -12.25
N VAL A 19 -19.14 3.77 -11.27
CA VAL A 19 -19.64 2.87 -10.21
C VAL A 19 -21.08 2.50 -10.53
N ASN A 20 -21.31 1.21 -10.77
CA ASN A 20 -22.62 0.66 -11.05
C ASN A 20 -23.02 -0.32 -9.95
N HIS A 21 -23.65 0.21 -8.90
CA HIS A 21 -23.99 -0.52 -7.67
C HIS A 21 -22.76 -1.17 -7.01
N GLN A 22 -22.59 -2.49 -7.16
CA GLN A 22 -21.47 -3.26 -6.59
C GLN A 22 -20.33 -3.46 -7.59
N TRP A 23 -20.47 -2.94 -8.81
CA TRP A 23 -19.50 -3.10 -9.89
C TRP A 23 -18.75 -1.79 -10.15
N VAL A 24 -17.48 -1.93 -10.49
CA VAL A 24 -16.67 -0.85 -11.05
C VAL A 24 -16.47 -1.15 -12.53
N GLU A 25 -16.94 -0.25 -13.38
CA GLU A 25 -16.78 -0.33 -14.82
C GLU A 25 -15.64 0.59 -15.26
N VAL A 26 -14.62 0.02 -15.88
CA VAL A 26 -13.46 0.78 -16.40
C VAL A 26 -13.49 0.74 -17.92
N THR A 27 -13.61 1.92 -18.53
CA THR A 27 -13.49 2.06 -19.99
C THR A 27 -12.06 2.46 -20.34
N LEU A 28 -11.44 1.74 -21.26
CA LEU A 28 -10.10 2.04 -21.74
C LEU A 28 -10.14 2.99 -22.95
N ALA A 29 -9.10 3.80 -23.11
CA ALA A 29 -8.91 4.71 -24.24
C ALA A 29 -8.51 3.98 -25.53
N HIS A 30 -7.86 2.82 -25.39
CA HIS A 30 -7.42 1.92 -26.45
C HIS A 30 -7.37 0.48 -25.91
N ASP A 31 -7.34 -0.50 -26.80
CA ASP A 31 -7.16 -1.90 -26.41
C ASP A 31 -5.80 -2.09 -25.73
N ASP A 32 -5.83 -2.45 -24.45
CA ASP A 32 -4.63 -2.65 -23.64
C ASP A 32 -4.62 -4.09 -23.07
N PRO A 33 -3.88 -5.02 -23.71
CA PRO A 33 -3.85 -6.42 -23.29
C PRO A 33 -3.13 -6.65 -21.96
N VAL A 34 -2.40 -5.66 -21.44
CA VAL A 34 -1.68 -5.78 -20.16
C VAL A 34 -2.36 -5.02 -19.02
N PHE A 35 -3.50 -4.38 -19.27
CA PHE A 35 -4.25 -3.61 -18.27
C PHE A 35 -4.50 -4.39 -16.97
N LEU A 36 -4.92 -5.66 -17.08
CA LEU A 36 -5.17 -6.50 -15.90
C LEU A 36 -3.91 -6.78 -15.07
N HIS A 37 -2.73 -6.83 -15.70
CA HIS A 37 -1.47 -6.93 -14.97
C HIS A 37 -1.12 -5.60 -14.30
N ALA A 38 -1.38 -4.48 -14.96
CA ALA A 38 -1.10 -3.16 -14.42
C ALA A 38 -1.98 -2.82 -13.20
N ILE A 39 -3.27 -3.19 -13.19
CA ILE A 39 -4.14 -2.98 -12.01
C ILE A 39 -3.80 -3.90 -10.82
N ALA A 40 -3.04 -4.97 -11.05
CA ALA A 40 -2.59 -5.87 -9.98
C ALA A 40 -1.29 -5.37 -9.31
N ASP A 41 -0.71 -4.28 -9.82
CA ASP A 41 0.51 -3.67 -9.30
C ASP A 41 0.26 -2.88 -8.01
N VAL A 42 1.30 -2.72 -7.19
CA VAL A 42 1.23 -2.00 -5.90
C VAL A 42 0.74 -0.55 -6.06
N HIS A 43 1.03 0.10 -7.18
CA HIS A 43 0.60 1.47 -7.44
C HIS A 43 -0.91 1.61 -7.65
N ALA A 44 -1.64 0.51 -7.90
CA ALA A 44 -3.08 0.45 -8.04
C ALA A 44 -3.81 0.09 -6.72
N SER A 45 -3.10 0.14 -5.59
CA SER A 45 -3.67 -0.14 -4.27
C SER A 45 -4.86 0.77 -3.97
N ILE A 46 -5.93 0.18 -3.41
CA ILE A 46 -7.15 0.90 -3.04
C ILE A 46 -7.05 1.41 -1.62
N PHE A 47 -7.27 2.70 -1.44
CA PHE A 47 -7.25 3.38 -0.15
C PHE A 47 -8.58 4.09 0.10
N LEU A 48 -8.99 4.15 1.37
CA LEU A 48 -10.05 5.02 1.83
C LEU A 48 -9.55 6.48 1.75
N GLU A 49 -10.30 7.33 1.07
CA GLU A 49 -10.07 8.77 1.08
C GLU A 49 -10.21 9.31 2.51
N ASN A 50 -9.11 9.87 3.04
CA ASN A 50 -9.06 10.41 4.39
C ASN A 50 -8.22 11.69 4.42
N ASP A 51 -8.88 12.81 4.16
CA ASP A 51 -8.25 14.14 4.12
C ASP A 51 -7.67 14.58 5.47
N ALA A 52 -8.09 13.97 6.58
CA ALA A 52 -7.56 14.30 7.90
C ALA A 52 -6.12 13.80 8.08
N GLU A 53 -5.74 12.71 7.39
CA GLU A 53 -4.45 12.05 7.56
C GLU A 53 -3.88 11.56 6.21
N PRO A 54 -3.60 12.47 5.27
CA PRO A 54 -3.26 12.13 3.88
C PRO A 54 -1.94 11.35 3.74
N ASP A 55 -1.01 11.53 4.67
CA ASP A 55 0.28 10.83 4.69
C ASP A 55 0.18 9.37 5.18
N TYR A 56 -1.00 8.97 5.68
CA TYR A 56 -1.19 7.68 6.32
C TYR A 56 -2.35 6.91 5.69
N PRO A 57 -2.08 6.16 4.62
CA PRO A 57 -3.13 5.52 3.84
C PRO A 57 -3.90 4.47 4.64
N TYR A 58 -5.21 4.45 4.49
CA TYR A 58 -6.10 3.45 5.07
C TYR A 58 -6.54 2.46 4.00
N GLY A 59 -5.91 1.28 3.98
CA GLY A 59 -6.23 0.22 3.02
C GLY A 59 -7.10 -0.90 3.62
N THR A 60 -7.36 -1.92 2.81
CA THR A 60 -8.11 -3.13 3.22
C THR A 60 -7.22 -4.31 3.60
N GLY A 61 -5.92 -4.06 3.80
CA GLY A 61 -4.90 -5.10 3.98
C GLY A 61 -5.01 -5.91 5.27
N ALA A 62 -4.21 -6.98 5.34
CA ALA A 62 -4.13 -7.89 6.48
C ALA A 62 -3.51 -7.26 7.75
N TYR A 63 -2.91 -6.08 7.62
CA TYR A 63 -2.34 -5.31 8.71
C TYR A 63 -2.78 -3.85 8.60
N HIS A 64 -2.85 -3.17 9.75
CA HIS A 64 -3.17 -1.75 9.84
C HIS A 64 -2.18 -1.03 10.76
N TRP A 65 -2.17 0.31 10.66
CA TRP A 65 -1.33 1.17 11.50
C TRP A 65 -1.62 0.96 12.99
N GLU A 66 -0.56 0.78 13.77
CA GLU A 66 -0.59 0.84 15.24
C GLU A 66 0.15 2.08 15.73
N TYR A 67 1.38 2.28 15.25
CA TYR A 67 2.18 3.47 15.49
C TYR A 67 2.70 4.05 14.19
N ARG A 68 2.77 5.37 14.11
CA ARG A 68 3.22 6.07 12.91
C ARG A 68 3.92 7.38 13.26
N SER A 69 5.09 7.56 12.67
CA SER A 69 5.89 8.78 12.68
C SER A 69 6.71 8.82 11.40
N LYS A 70 7.38 9.94 11.12
CA LYS A 70 8.20 10.11 9.93
C LYS A 70 9.34 9.09 9.80
N ASP A 71 9.92 8.67 10.93
CA ASP A 71 11.13 7.83 10.95
C ASP A 71 10.89 6.41 11.43
N HIS A 72 9.72 6.13 12.01
CA HIS A 72 9.36 4.84 12.57
C HIS A 72 7.86 4.60 12.48
N TRP A 73 7.46 3.43 12.01
CA TRP A 73 6.08 2.99 11.97
C TRP A 73 5.94 1.51 12.29
N SER A 74 4.78 1.14 12.83
CA SER A 74 4.42 -0.25 13.10
C SER A 74 3.05 -0.61 12.54
N LEU A 75 2.95 -1.85 12.07
CA LEU A 75 1.72 -2.46 11.57
C LEU A 75 1.35 -3.65 12.46
N VAL A 76 0.07 -3.78 12.81
CA VAL A 76 -0.48 -4.91 13.57
C VAL A 76 -1.59 -5.59 12.78
N LYS A 77 -1.92 -6.83 13.15
CA LYS A 77 -2.94 -7.62 12.43
C LYS A 77 -4.28 -6.89 12.39
N ASN A 78 -4.87 -6.83 11.19
CA ASN A 78 -6.27 -6.47 11.01
C ASN A 78 -7.16 -7.67 11.33
N ALA A 79 -7.85 -7.62 12.48
CA ALA A 79 -8.73 -8.70 12.94
C ALA A 79 -9.99 -8.88 12.07
N GLN A 80 -10.33 -7.87 11.26
CA GLN A 80 -11.48 -7.85 10.36
C GLN A 80 -11.07 -8.11 8.90
N TYR A 81 -9.83 -8.55 8.65
CA TYR A 81 -9.40 -8.89 7.30
C TYR A 81 -10.23 -10.04 6.73
N PHE A 82 -10.68 -9.88 5.49
CA PHE A 82 -11.66 -10.76 4.85
C PHE A 82 -11.11 -12.13 4.43
N ALA A 83 -9.78 -12.31 4.43
CA ALA A 83 -9.10 -13.51 3.98
C ALA A 83 -8.19 -14.09 5.08
N VAL A 84 -7.20 -14.91 4.70
CA VAL A 84 -6.25 -15.50 5.65
C VAL A 84 -5.37 -14.40 6.26
N HIS A 85 -5.37 -14.31 7.59
CA HIS A 85 -4.55 -13.34 8.30
C HIS A 85 -3.06 -13.57 8.10
N GLY A 86 -2.30 -12.47 8.18
CA GLY A 86 -0.84 -12.53 8.23
C GLY A 86 -0.32 -13.30 9.46
N VAL A 87 0.85 -13.91 9.31
CA VAL A 87 1.47 -14.72 10.38
C VAL A 87 2.07 -13.87 11.50
N LEU A 88 2.55 -12.66 11.19
CA LEU A 88 3.23 -11.78 12.13
C LEU A 88 2.22 -11.11 13.07
N LYS A 89 2.56 -10.96 14.35
CA LYS A 89 1.72 -10.18 15.28
C LYS A 89 1.85 -8.67 15.03
N ARG A 90 3.08 -8.24 14.76
CA ARG A 90 3.47 -6.85 14.55
C ARG A 90 4.69 -6.81 13.63
N ALA A 91 4.79 -5.78 12.80
CA ALA A 91 5.96 -5.46 12.00
C ALA A 91 6.37 -4.01 12.27
N ASP A 92 7.64 -3.78 12.59
CA ASP A 92 8.22 -2.46 12.86
C ASP A 92 9.20 -2.09 11.74
N PHE A 93 9.12 -0.85 11.29
CA PHE A 93 9.92 -0.31 10.19
C PHE A 93 10.51 1.02 10.62
N GLY A 94 11.81 1.21 10.38
CA GLY A 94 12.49 2.46 10.73
C GLY A 94 13.52 2.87 9.68
N THR A 95 13.75 4.17 9.57
CA THR A 95 14.69 4.76 8.60
C THR A 95 16.15 4.70 9.07
N SER A 96 16.38 4.50 10.37
CA SER A 96 17.71 4.31 10.94
C SER A 96 18.05 2.82 11.13
N PRO A 97 19.26 2.37 10.77
CA PRO A 97 19.71 1.03 11.10
C PRO A 97 19.71 0.84 12.63
N PRO A 98 19.50 -0.39 13.12
CA PRO A 98 19.50 -0.66 14.55
C PRO A 98 20.80 -0.13 15.16
N ARG A 99 20.69 0.76 16.16
CA ARG A 99 21.85 1.20 16.93
C ARG A 99 22.37 0.00 17.71
N ILE A 100 23.39 -0.68 17.18
CA ILE A 100 24.13 -1.70 17.92
C ILE A 100 24.91 -0.95 18.99
N ASN A 101 24.44 -1.05 20.22
CA ASN A 101 25.16 -0.54 21.39
C ASN A 101 26.30 -1.53 21.67
N LEU A 102 27.44 -1.33 21.01
CA LEU A 102 28.68 -2.02 21.35
C LEU A 102 29.11 -1.50 22.72
N GLY A 103 28.65 -2.17 23.79
CA GLY A 103 29.00 -1.82 25.15
C GLY A 103 30.50 -1.55 25.24
N ARG A 104 30.88 -0.38 25.76
CA ARG A 104 32.29 -0.05 25.95
C ARG A 104 32.91 -1.16 26.82
N PRO A 105 34.07 -1.73 26.42
CA PRO A 105 34.74 -2.69 27.27
C PRO A 105 35.11 -2.02 28.60
N PRO A 106 35.01 -2.75 29.73
CA PRO A 106 35.44 -2.23 31.02
C PRO A 106 36.94 -1.91 30.98
N ILE A 107 37.30 -0.77 31.59
CA ILE A 107 38.68 -0.27 31.74
C ILE A 107 39.41 -1.11 32.80
#